data_AF-A0A1V4BWU5-F1
#
_entry.id   AF-A0A1V4BWU5-F1
#
_cell.length_a   1.000
_cell.length_b   1.000
_cell.length_c   1.000
_cell.angle_alpha   90.00
_cell.angle_beta   90.00
_cell.angle_gamma   90.00
#
_symmetry.space_group_name_H-M   'P 1'
#
loop_
_entity.id
_entity.type
_entity.pdbx_description
1 polymer ?
#
loop_
_entity_poly.entity_id
_entity_poly.type
_entity_poly.pdbx_seq_one_letter_code
_entity_poly.pdbx_strand_id
1 'polypeptide(L)'
;MLYQKLLDAHKRYRQFKTYPHIADQYWSSQLAEHNINPNYVAYDAKSGQLFYKPLGISLSKNKQDFLLGSKVFNKANALKALADCKFYIDGQQELIIDIDGVKLIIETGQDLDIAHEIFLLGVYNFLYDKPCVAIDIGMNTGFASLFFANRANVKAVYSYEPFKATYDQALRNFALNPNLAEKIKAFDYGVGARDEIIQVEYDYTVKGSVGISGIDNQLKPFASKQTATADLILKPFTDVFKGITSDYPDIDIVAKIDCEGSEYEILDSLAATGQLGQIKIIMMEWHKKGPDALVKHLQEFGFIIFSRMPRSKNVGTLYAIKP
;
A
#
# COMPACT_ATOMS: atom_id res chain seq x y z
N MET A 1 -22.79 2.21 -36.16
CA MET A 1 -23.79 1.45 -35.35
C MET A 1 -23.78 -0.05 -35.65
N LEU A 2 -23.86 -0.50 -36.91
CA LEU A 2 -23.88 -1.94 -37.25
C LEU A 2 -22.55 -2.67 -36.96
N TYR A 3 -21.41 -2.02 -37.23
CA TYR A 3 -20.08 -2.56 -36.94
C TYR A 3 -19.85 -2.83 -35.44
N GLN A 4 -20.28 -1.91 -34.58
CA GLN A 4 -20.17 -2.10 -33.13
C GLN A 4 -21.03 -3.26 -32.64
N LYS A 5 -22.26 -3.40 -33.17
CA LYS A 5 -23.14 -4.54 -32.86
C LYS A 5 -22.54 -5.89 -33.30
N LEU A 6 -21.83 -5.92 -34.43
CA LEU A 6 -21.14 -7.13 -34.93
C LEU A 6 -19.92 -7.49 -34.06
N LEU A 7 -19.15 -6.49 -33.62
CA LEU A 7 -18.05 -6.69 -32.67
C LEU A 7 -18.57 -7.23 -31.32
N ASP A 8 -19.66 -6.66 -30.81
CA ASP A 8 -20.29 -7.11 -29.57
C ASP A 8 -20.86 -8.53 -29.71
N ALA A 9 -21.47 -8.86 -30.85
CA ALA A 9 -21.96 -10.21 -31.13
C ALA A 9 -20.81 -11.23 -31.25
N HIS A 10 -19.70 -10.86 -31.89
CA HIS A 10 -18.51 -11.72 -31.99
C HIS A 10 -17.83 -11.91 -30.63
N LYS A 11 -17.78 -10.87 -29.79
CA LYS A 11 -17.29 -10.94 -28.41
C LYS A 11 -18.15 -11.86 -27.55
N ARG A 12 -19.49 -11.71 -27.62
CA ARG A 12 -20.45 -12.60 -26.94
C ARG A 12 -20.35 -14.05 -27.41
N TYR A 13 -20.16 -14.28 -28.71
CA TYR A 13 -19.98 -15.63 -29.25
C TYR A 13 -18.68 -16.29 -28.76
N ARG A 14 -17.55 -15.56 -28.74
CA ARG A 14 -16.31 -16.06 -28.15
C ARG A 14 -16.46 -16.34 -26.65
N GLN A 15 -17.12 -15.45 -25.90
CA GLN A 15 -17.40 -15.62 -24.47
C GLN A 15 -18.19 -16.92 -24.20
N PHE A 16 -19.29 -17.12 -24.94
CA PHE A 16 -20.13 -18.31 -24.82
C PHE A 16 -19.39 -19.60 -25.20
N LYS A 17 -18.52 -19.55 -26.21
CA LYS A 17 -17.72 -20.71 -26.63
C LYS A 17 -16.65 -21.11 -25.62
N THR A 18 -16.05 -20.14 -24.91
CA THR A 18 -14.95 -20.39 -23.97
C THR A 18 -15.42 -20.78 -22.57
N TYR A 19 -16.58 -20.26 -22.11
CA TYR A 19 -17.15 -20.57 -20.78
C TYR A 19 -18.61 -21.07 -20.86
N PRO A 20 -18.90 -22.15 -21.58
CA PRO A 20 -20.29 -22.59 -21.84
C PRO A 20 -21.04 -23.03 -20.56
N HIS A 21 -20.32 -23.31 -19.47
CA HIS A 21 -20.87 -23.73 -18.17
C HIS A 21 -21.14 -22.56 -17.22
N ILE A 22 -20.81 -21.31 -17.59
CA ILE A 22 -21.05 -20.12 -16.78
C ILE A 22 -22.18 -19.34 -17.43
N ALA A 23 -23.41 -19.58 -16.96
CA ALA A 23 -24.61 -18.92 -17.48
C ALA A 23 -24.67 -17.41 -17.16
N ASP A 24 -23.89 -16.96 -16.18
CA ASP A 24 -23.83 -15.56 -15.78
C ASP A 24 -23.03 -14.71 -16.78
N GLN A 25 -23.69 -13.72 -17.38
CA GLN A 25 -23.09 -12.87 -18.42
C GLN A 25 -21.95 -11.99 -17.88
N TYR A 26 -22.03 -11.56 -16.62
CA TYR A 26 -20.99 -10.75 -16.03
C TYR A 26 -19.72 -11.59 -15.83
N TRP A 27 -19.83 -12.77 -15.21
CA TRP A 27 -18.66 -13.63 -14.99
C TRP A 27 -18.06 -14.16 -16.29
N SER A 28 -18.88 -14.60 -17.24
CA SER A 28 -18.37 -15.03 -18.56
C SER A 28 -17.66 -13.89 -19.31
N SER A 29 -18.11 -12.65 -19.17
CA SER A 29 -17.42 -11.49 -19.73
C SER A 29 -16.09 -11.20 -19.03
N GLN A 30 -16.07 -11.15 -17.70
CA GLN A 30 -14.88 -10.89 -16.90
C GLN A 30 -13.78 -11.94 -17.15
N LEU A 31 -14.16 -13.23 -17.19
CA LEU A 31 -13.22 -14.32 -17.43
C LEU A 31 -12.60 -14.26 -18.82
N ALA A 32 -13.41 -13.96 -19.84
CA ALA A 32 -12.94 -13.83 -21.21
C ALA A 32 -12.03 -12.60 -21.38
N GLU A 33 -12.37 -11.48 -20.75
CA GLU A 33 -11.55 -10.25 -20.77
C GLU A 33 -10.16 -10.49 -20.19
N HIS A 34 -10.07 -11.25 -19.10
CA HIS A 34 -8.82 -11.56 -18.44
C HIS A 34 -8.15 -12.87 -18.92
N ASN A 35 -8.72 -13.54 -19.92
CA ASN A 35 -8.24 -14.82 -20.47
C ASN A 35 -8.02 -15.91 -19.39
N ILE A 36 -8.94 -16.01 -18.43
CA ILE A 36 -8.83 -16.95 -17.30
C ILE A 36 -9.04 -18.39 -17.76
N ASN A 37 -8.18 -19.33 -17.37
CA ASN A 37 -8.40 -20.74 -17.69
C ASN A 37 -9.76 -21.21 -17.09
N PRO A 38 -10.70 -21.74 -17.89
CA PRO A 38 -11.99 -22.21 -17.37
C PRO A 38 -11.86 -23.25 -16.25
N ASN A 39 -10.77 -24.05 -16.26
CA ASN A 39 -10.51 -25.02 -15.20
C ASN A 39 -10.18 -24.40 -13.85
N TYR A 40 -9.78 -23.12 -13.81
CA TYR A 40 -9.46 -22.39 -12.57
C TYR A 40 -10.68 -21.88 -11.83
N VAL A 41 -11.87 -22.01 -12.42
CA VAL A 41 -13.08 -21.44 -11.86
C VAL A 41 -14.19 -22.47 -11.72
N ALA A 42 -15.12 -22.20 -10.82
CA ALA A 42 -16.43 -22.85 -10.78
C ALA A 42 -17.47 -21.79 -10.38
N TYR A 43 -18.54 -21.66 -11.16
CA TYR A 43 -19.61 -20.71 -10.87
C TYR A 43 -20.69 -21.39 -10.02
N ASP A 44 -21.07 -20.75 -8.92
CA ASP A 44 -22.21 -21.18 -8.11
C ASP A 44 -23.44 -20.33 -8.46
N ALA A 45 -24.40 -20.95 -9.14
CA ALA A 45 -25.63 -20.28 -9.56
C ALA A 45 -26.55 -19.89 -8.39
N LYS A 46 -26.41 -20.52 -7.21
CA LYS A 46 -27.24 -20.20 -6.04
C LYS A 46 -26.79 -18.90 -5.38
N SER A 47 -25.49 -18.76 -5.13
CA SER A 47 -24.91 -17.56 -4.53
C SER A 47 -24.59 -16.47 -5.54
N GLY A 48 -24.45 -16.82 -6.82
CA GLY A 48 -23.96 -15.93 -7.87
C GLY A 48 -22.45 -15.65 -7.77
N GLN A 49 -21.72 -16.37 -6.92
CA GLN A 49 -20.29 -16.23 -6.71
C GLN A 49 -19.48 -17.10 -7.67
N LEU A 50 -18.22 -16.70 -7.89
CA LEU A 50 -17.26 -17.43 -8.70
C LEU A 50 -16.16 -18.02 -7.79
N PHE A 51 -16.16 -19.32 -7.58
CA PHE A 51 -15.07 -19.99 -6.88
C PHE A 51 -13.80 -19.98 -7.73
N TYR A 52 -12.74 -19.33 -7.23
CA TYR A 52 -11.45 -19.20 -7.88
C TYR A 52 -10.44 -20.16 -7.26
N LYS A 53 -10.25 -21.30 -7.93
CA LYS A 53 -9.45 -22.44 -7.44
C LYS A 53 -7.99 -22.10 -7.12
N PRO A 54 -7.27 -21.28 -7.92
CA PRO A 54 -5.87 -20.95 -7.64
C PRO A 54 -5.65 -20.35 -6.26
N LEU A 55 -6.57 -19.52 -5.79
CA LEU A 55 -6.51 -18.91 -4.45
C LEU A 55 -7.34 -19.69 -3.43
N GLY A 56 -8.37 -20.43 -3.86
CA GLY A 56 -9.23 -21.24 -2.99
C GLY A 56 -10.34 -20.43 -2.33
N ILE A 57 -10.81 -19.37 -2.99
CA ILE A 57 -11.78 -18.40 -2.45
C ILE A 57 -12.94 -18.18 -3.42
N SER A 58 -14.08 -17.73 -2.92
CA SER A 58 -15.23 -17.33 -3.74
C SER A 58 -15.27 -15.83 -3.96
N LEU A 59 -15.28 -15.41 -5.23
CA LEU A 59 -15.30 -14.00 -5.62
C LEU A 59 -16.74 -13.51 -5.77
N SER A 60 -16.99 -12.30 -5.27
CA SER A 60 -18.24 -11.56 -5.50
C SER A 60 -18.06 -10.48 -6.56
N LYS A 61 -19.13 -10.20 -7.33
CA LYS A 61 -19.13 -9.19 -8.38
C LYS A 61 -18.80 -7.81 -7.81
N ASN A 62 -17.96 -7.05 -8.51
CA ASN A 62 -17.54 -5.70 -8.13
C ASN A 62 -16.91 -5.58 -6.73
N LYS A 63 -16.42 -6.70 -6.17
CA LYS A 63 -15.75 -6.72 -4.86
C LYS A 63 -14.39 -7.37 -4.96
N GLN A 64 -14.31 -8.64 -5.38
CA GLN A 64 -13.03 -9.37 -5.53
C GLN A 64 -12.70 -9.75 -6.97
N ASP A 65 -13.46 -9.23 -7.94
CA ASP A 65 -13.25 -9.46 -9.38
C ASP A 65 -11.93 -8.86 -9.90
N PHE A 66 -11.36 -7.86 -9.22
CA PHE A 66 -10.04 -7.32 -9.54
C PHE A 66 -8.91 -8.39 -9.50
N LEU A 67 -9.09 -9.49 -8.75
CA LEU A 67 -8.16 -10.62 -8.71
C LEU A 67 -8.01 -11.36 -10.05
N LEU A 68 -8.97 -11.19 -10.97
CA LEU A 68 -8.90 -11.81 -12.29
C LEU A 68 -7.85 -11.10 -13.18
N GLY A 69 -7.44 -9.87 -12.85
CA GLY A 69 -6.37 -9.19 -13.56
C GLY A 69 -5.05 -9.96 -13.49
N SER A 70 -4.43 -10.26 -14.64
CA SER A 70 -3.23 -11.12 -14.71
C SER A 70 -2.07 -10.65 -13.82
N LYS A 71 -1.81 -9.34 -13.73
CA LYS A 71 -0.78 -8.77 -12.85
C LYS A 71 -1.11 -9.02 -11.37
N VAL A 72 -2.35 -8.76 -10.97
CA VAL A 72 -2.83 -8.95 -9.59
C VAL A 72 -2.77 -10.44 -9.22
N PHE A 73 -3.24 -11.30 -10.12
CA PHE A 73 -3.20 -12.75 -9.94
C PHE A 73 -1.76 -13.27 -9.75
N ASN A 74 -0.81 -12.82 -10.56
CA ASN A 74 0.58 -13.24 -10.44
C ASN A 74 1.17 -12.87 -9.08
N LYS A 75 0.88 -11.66 -8.58
CA LYS A 75 1.32 -11.23 -7.24
C LYS A 75 0.62 -12.01 -6.12
N ALA A 76 -0.69 -12.24 -6.24
CA ALA A 76 -1.43 -13.06 -5.28
C ALA A 76 -0.88 -14.50 -5.21
N ASN A 77 -0.55 -15.11 -6.35
CA ASN A 77 0.09 -16.42 -6.38
C ASN A 77 1.50 -16.42 -5.78
N ALA A 78 2.30 -15.38 -6.06
CA ALA A 78 3.63 -15.25 -5.48
C ALA A 78 3.57 -15.15 -3.95
N LEU A 79 2.62 -14.36 -3.42
CA LEU A 79 2.34 -14.30 -1.99
C LEU A 79 1.86 -15.65 -1.44
N LYS A 80 0.91 -16.32 -2.12
CA LYS A 80 0.38 -17.63 -1.71
C LYS A 80 1.45 -18.72 -1.65
N ALA A 81 2.53 -18.58 -2.42
CA ALA A 81 3.64 -19.53 -2.39
C ALA A 81 4.53 -19.42 -1.14
N LEU A 82 4.37 -18.36 -0.32
CA LEU A 82 4.98 -18.28 1.00
C LEU A 82 4.36 -19.35 1.92
N ALA A 83 5.20 -20.03 2.71
CA ALA A 83 4.79 -21.18 3.53
C ALA A 83 3.61 -20.86 4.47
N ASP A 84 3.59 -19.66 5.03
CA ASP A 84 2.61 -19.22 6.03
C ASP A 84 1.64 -18.15 5.47
N CYS A 85 1.30 -18.24 4.18
CA CYS A 85 0.35 -17.33 3.53
C CYS A 85 -0.98 -18.02 3.19
N LYS A 86 -2.10 -17.42 3.60
CA LYS A 86 -3.46 -17.91 3.33
C LYS A 86 -4.36 -16.80 2.83
N PHE A 87 -5.21 -17.15 1.87
CA PHE A 87 -6.28 -16.30 1.35
C PHE A 87 -7.62 -16.86 1.80
N TYR A 88 -8.51 -16.02 2.32
CA TYR A 88 -9.88 -16.41 2.63
C TYR A 88 -10.85 -15.22 2.54
N ILE A 89 -12.14 -15.54 2.45
CA ILE A 89 -13.23 -14.57 2.58
C ILE A 89 -13.81 -14.71 3.98
N ASP A 90 -13.88 -13.62 4.72
CA ASP A 90 -14.39 -13.62 6.09
C ASP A 90 -15.93 -13.55 6.16
N GLY A 91 -16.47 -13.49 7.38
CA GLY A 91 -17.92 -13.36 7.60
C GLY A 91 -18.53 -12.06 7.07
N GLN A 92 -17.74 -11.00 6.92
CA GLN A 92 -18.14 -9.71 6.36
C GLN A 92 -17.92 -9.64 4.84
N GLN A 93 -17.60 -10.79 4.22
CA GLN A 93 -17.27 -10.92 2.81
C GLN A 93 -16.02 -10.12 2.39
N GLU A 94 -15.13 -9.76 3.32
CA GLU A 94 -13.85 -9.13 3.05
C GLU A 94 -12.82 -10.18 2.61
N LEU A 95 -11.94 -9.79 1.67
CA LEU A 95 -10.81 -10.64 1.29
C LEU A 95 -9.68 -10.42 2.28
N ILE A 96 -9.30 -11.47 2.99
CA ILE A 96 -8.20 -11.44 3.94
C ILE A 96 -7.03 -12.24 3.41
N ILE A 97 -5.83 -11.67 3.54
CA ILE A 97 -4.57 -12.39 3.47
C ILE A 97 -4.01 -12.50 4.88
N ASP A 98 -3.70 -13.71 5.33
CA ASP A 98 -2.96 -13.97 6.57
C ASP A 98 -1.55 -14.40 6.19
N ILE A 99 -0.56 -13.57 6.53
CA ILE A 99 0.86 -13.80 6.24
C ILE A 99 1.59 -13.87 7.58
N ASP A 100 2.04 -15.06 7.96
CA ASP A 100 2.77 -15.28 9.23
C ASP A 100 2.01 -14.71 10.45
N GLY A 101 0.68 -14.91 10.48
CA GLY A 101 -0.21 -14.47 11.55
C GLY A 101 -0.72 -13.03 11.41
N VAL A 102 -0.13 -12.22 10.51
CA VAL A 102 -0.55 -10.85 10.22
C VAL A 102 -1.67 -10.86 9.19
N LYS A 103 -2.85 -10.35 9.59
CA LYS A 103 -4.07 -10.35 8.76
C LYS A 103 -4.27 -9.02 8.07
N LEU A 104 -4.47 -9.03 6.77
CA LEU A 104 -4.59 -7.84 5.92
C LEU A 104 -5.88 -7.91 5.10
N ILE A 105 -6.69 -6.85 5.14
CA ILE A 105 -7.88 -6.67 4.30
C ILE A 105 -7.43 -6.11 2.95
N ILE A 106 -7.76 -6.83 1.88
CA ILE A 106 -7.46 -6.46 0.50
C ILE A 106 -8.75 -6.03 -0.20
N GLU A 107 -8.82 -4.75 -0.58
CA GLU A 107 -9.97 -4.18 -1.28
C GLU A 107 -9.67 -3.88 -2.74
N THR A 108 -8.39 -3.71 -3.08
CA THR A 108 -7.97 -3.34 -4.44
C THR A 108 -6.75 -4.15 -4.89
N GLY A 109 -6.47 -4.11 -6.19
CA GLY A 109 -5.22 -4.66 -6.73
C GLY A 109 -3.98 -3.97 -6.15
N GLN A 110 -4.08 -2.68 -5.79
CA GLN A 110 -2.97 -1.94 -5.20
C GLN A 110 -2.66 -2.39 -3.76
N ASP A 111 -3.68 -2.78 -2.97
CA ASP A 111 -3.44 -3.40 -1.66
C ASP A 111 -2.58 -4.66 -1.80
N LEU A 112 -2.86 -5.48 -2.83
CA LEU A 112 -2.05 -6.65 -3.15
C LEU A 112 -0.63 -6.29 -3.62
N ASP A 113 -0.48 -5.19 -4.37
CA ASP A 113 0.82 -4.69 -4.79
C ASP A 113 1.69 -4.30 -3.58
N ILE A 114 1.11 -3.55 -2.64
CA ILE A 114 1.76 -3.12 -1.39
C ILE A 114 2.09 -4.32 -0.51
N ALA A 115 1.15 -5.25 -0.33
CA ALA A 115 1.40 -6.47 0.45
C ALA A 115 2.55 -7.29 -0.15
N HIS A 116 2.62 -7.40 -1.48
CA HIS A 116 3.71 -8.06 -2.18
C HIS A 116 5.05 -7.37 -1.96
N GLU A 117 5.11 -6.04 -2.04
CA GLU A 117 6.36 -5.29 -1.83
C GLU A 117 6.88 -5.40 -0.39
N ILE A 118 5.99 -5.30 0.60
CA ILE A 118 6.36 -5.34 2.01
C ILE A 118 6.73 -6.76 2.44
N PHE A 119 5.85 -7.73 2.20
CA PHE A 119 5.97 -9.07 2.79
C PHE A 119 6.74 -10.06 1.91
N LEU A 120 6.84 -9.84 0.59
CA LEU A 120 7.63 -10.71 -0.30
C LEU A 120 8.96 -10.08 -0.71
N LEU A 121 8.96 -8.81 -1.15
CA LEU A 121 10.20 -8.14 -1.62
C LEU A 121 11.04 -7.52 -0.48
N GLY A 122 10.45 -7.42 0.71
CA GLY A 122 11.11 -6.95 1.93
C GLY A 122 11.62 -5.52 1.82
N VAL A 123 10.88 -4.61 1.17
CA VAL A 123 11.34 -3.23 0.91
C VAL A 123 11.54 -2.40 2.18
N TYR A 124 10.92 -2.78 3.30
CA TYR A 124 11.15 -2.15 4.61
C TYR A 124 11.81 -3.10 5.62
N ASN A 125 12.48 -4.17 5.14
CA ASN A 125 13.16 -5.11 6.01
C ASN A 125 14.48 -4.52 6.55
N PHE A 126 14.74 -4.74 7.84
CA PHE A 126 16.00 -4.39 8.48
C PHE A 126 16.39 -5.48 9.50
N LEU A 127 17.69 -5.66 9.69
CA LEU A 127 18.24 -6.56 10.71
C LEU A 127 18.88 -5.69 11.79
N TYR A 128 18.16 -5.51 12.88
CA TYR A 128 18.57 -4.69 14.01
C TYR A 128 18.10 -5.36 15.29
N ASP A 129 19.00 -5.57 16.24
CA ASP A 129 18.79 -6.39 17.43
C ASP A 129 18.43 -5.56 18.67
N LYS A 130 18.72 -4.26 18.65
CA LYS A 130 18.35 -3.35 19.75
C LYS A 130 16.87 -2.97 19.72
N PRO A 131 16.27 -2.68 20.89
CA PRO A 131 14.96 -2.06 20.97
C PRO A 131 14.88 -0.78 20.13
N CYS A 132 13.80 -0.61 19.38
CA CYS A 132 13.59 0.58 18.56
C CYS A 132 12.14 1.04 18.54
N VAL A 133 11.93 2.28 18.12
CA VAL A 133 10.62 2.84 17.76
C VAL A 133 10.58 3.00 16.24
N ALA A 134 9.49 2.54 15.63
CA ALA A 134 9.25 2.72 14.20
C ALA A 134 8.41 3.97 13.93
N ILE A 135 8.74 4.68 12.87
CA ILE A 135 7.92 5.75 12.30
C ILE A 135 7.48 5.30 10.91
N ASP A 136 6.19 5.38 10.62
CA ASP A 136 5.59 5.05 9.33
C ASP A 136 4.90 6.29 8.75
N ILE A 137 5.65 7.05 7.94
CA ILE A 137 5.10 8.19 7.20
C ILE A 137 4.55 7.67 5.87
N GLY A 138 3.28 8.01 5.60
CA GLY A 138 2.47 7.42 4.55
C GLY A 138 2.05 6.00 4.90
N MET A 139 1.42 5.88 6.08
CA MET A 139 0.94 4.62 6.65
C MET A 139 0.05 3.83 5.67
N ASN A 140 -0.65 4.52 4.77
CA ASN A 140 -1.60 3.91 3.85
C ASN A 140 -2.60 3.06 4.65
N THR A 141 -2.84 1.82 4.23
CA THR A 141 -3.72 0.85 4.87
C THR A 141 -3.10 0.15 6.08
N GLY A 142 -1.95 0.64 6.59
CA GLY A 142 -1.33 0.15 7.81
C GLY A 142 -0.53 -1.15 7.65
N PHE A 143 -0.26 -1.61 6.42
CA PHE A 143 0.48 -2.86 6.19
C PHE A 143 1.93 -2.77 6.69
N ALA A 144 2.62 -1.66 6.42
CA ALA A 144 3.98 -1.43 6.92
C ALA A 144 3.97 -1.28 8.46
N SER A 145 2.98 -0.58 9.02
CA SER A 145 2.79 -0.47 10.47
C SER A 145 2.64 -1.82 11.16
N LEU A 146 1.80 -2.72 10.62
CA LEU A 146 1.66 -4.08 11.13
C LEU A 146 2.94 -4.90 10.98
N PHE A 147 3.62 -4.77 9.84
CA PHE A 147 4.93 -5.40 9.62
C PHE A 147 5.96 -4.97 10.67
N PHE A 148 6.03 -3.68 11.02
CA PHE A 148 6.91 -3.20 12.09
C PHE A 148 6.47 -3.67 13.47
N ALA A 149 5.17 -3.58 13.79
CA ALA A 149 4.65 -4.01 15.09
C ALA A 149 4.87 -5.51 15.37
N ASN A 150 4.88 -6.34 14.32
CA ASN A 150 5.17 -7.78 14.42
C ASN A 150 6.62 -8.08 14.81
N ARG A 151 7.53 -7.09 14.79
CA ARG A 151 8.92 -7.28 15.21
C ARG A 151 9.04 -7.24 16.73
N ALA A 152 9.78 -8.20 17.28
CA ALA A 152 9.98 -8.32 18.72
C ALA A 152 10.73 -7.12 19.33
N ASN A 153 11.67 -6.53 18.59
CA ASN A 153 12.46 -5.38 19.05
C ASN A 153 11.77 -4.02 18.85
N VAL A 154 10.69 -3.95 18.06
CA VAL A 154 9.91 -2.73 17.89
C VAL A 154 8.97 -2.56 19.08
N LYS A 155 9.17 -1.46 19.83
CA LYS A 155 8.41 -1.11 21.04
C LYS A 155 7.12 -0.36 20.74
N ALA A 156 7.16 0.52 19.77
CA ALA A 156 6.01 1.27 19.29
C ALA A 156 6.18 1.64 17.81
N VAL A 157 5.06 1.91 17.15
CA VAL A 157 4.98 2.40 15.78
C VAL A 157 4.15 3.69 15.78
N TYR A 158 4.68 4.77 15.24
CA TYR A 158 3.95 6.03 15.02
C TYR A 158 3.64 6.17 13.54
N SER A 159 2.36 6.21 13.19
CA SER A 159 1.92 6.01 11.81
C SER A 159 1.00 7.14 11.35
N TYR A 160 1.26 7.68 10.16
CA TYR A 160 0.62 8.91 9.67
C TYR A 160 0.01 8.69 8.28
N GLU A 161 -1.31 8.87 8.15
CA GLU A 161 -2.04 8.81 6.89
C GLU A 161 -3.07 9.95 6.83
N PRO A 162 -2.91 10.93 5.92
CA PRO A 162 -3.82 12.06 5.84
C PRO A 162 -5.18 11.75 5.19
N PHE A 163 -5.29 10.70 4.36
CA PHE A 163 -6.54 10.42 3.67
C PHE A 163 -7.47 9.58 4.54
N LYS A 164 -8.55 10.19 5.03
CA LYS A 164 -9.48 9.57 5.99
C LYS A 164 -9.99 8.18 5.57
N ALA A 165 -10.35 7.99 4.30
CA ALA A 165 -10.82 6.68 3.82
C ALA A 165 -9.72 5.61 3.85
N THR A 166 -8.47 5.98 3.51
CA THR A 166 -7.30 5.10 3.60
C THR A 166 -6.98 4.78 5.07
N TYR A 167 -6.98 5.81 5.93
CA TYR A 167 -6.80 5.69 7.38
C TYR A 167 -7.84 4.75 8.02
N ASP A 168 -9.10 4.83 7.60
CA ASP A 168 -10.17 3.98 8.12
C ASP A 168 -9.99 2.50 7.73
N GLN A 169 -9.39 2.21 6.57
CA GLN A 169 -8.96 0.85 6.24
C GLN A 169 -7.81 0.40 7.15
N ALA A 170 -6.86 1.26 7.46
CA ALA A 170 -5.78 0.95 8.40
C ALA A 170 -6.32 0.57 9.78
N LEU A 171 -7.31 1.31 10.30
CA LEU A 171 -7.94 0.98 11.58
C LEU A 171 -8.62 -0.38 11.58
N ARG A 172 -9.28 -0.78 10.47
CA ARG A 172 -9.85 -2.12 10.34
C ARG A 172 -8.77 -3.21 10.30
N ASN A 173 -7.67 -2.96 9.59
CA ASN A 173 -6.51 -3.86 9.59
C ASN A 173 -5.92 -4.01 11.01
N PHE A 174 -5.82 -2.93 11.78
CA PHE A 174 -5.36 -2.99 13.16
C PHE A 174 -6.33 -3.78 14.05
N ALA A 175 -7.64 -3.61 13.86
CA ALA A 175 -8.65 -4.37 14.59
C ALA A 175 -8.58 -5.89 14.34
N LEU A 176 -8.12 -6.33 13.15
CA LEU A 176 -7.86 -7.76 12.87
C LEU A 176 -6.59 -8.31 13.56
N ASN A 177 -5.74 -7.43 14.10
CA ASN A 177 -4.45 -7.78 14.70
C ASN A 177 -4.29 -7.12 16.08
N PRO A 178 -5.16 -7.41 17.06
CA PRO A 178 -5.22 -6.67 18.33
C PRO A 178 -3.88 -6.61 19.08
N ASN A 179 -3.16 -7.73 19.15
CA ASN A 179 -1.85 -7.80 19.82
C ASN A 179 -0.79 -6.89 19.17
N LEU A 180 -0.87 -6.68 17.85
CA LEU A 180 0.05 -5.80 17.13
C LEU A 180 -0.41 -4.34 17.23
N ALA A 181 -1.73 -4.12 17.19
CA ALA A 181 -2.35 -2.80 17.27
C ALA A 181 -2.00 -2.07 18.59
N GLU A 182 -1.80 -2.80 19.69
CA GLU A 182 -1.35 -2.22 20.97
C GLU A 182 -0.04 -1.42 20.86
N LYS A 183 0.82 -1.75 19.89
CA LYS A 183 2.08 -1.03 19.64
C LYS A 183 1.90 0.17 18.70
N ILE A 184 0.76 0.32 18.03
CA ILE A 184 0.58 1.27 16.92
C ILE A 184 -0.20 2.50 17.39
N LYS A 185 0.42 3.68 17.23
CA LYS A 185 -0.21 5.00 17.40
C LYS A 185 -0.48 5.57 16.00
N ALA A 186 -1.73 5.55 15.56
CA ALA A 186 -2.14 5.95 14.21
C ALA A 186 -2.83 7.32 14.20
N PHE A 187 -2.41 8.19 13.28
CA PHE A 187 -2.90 9.56 13.15
C PHE A 187 -3.46 9.83 11.75
N ASP A 188 -4.61 10.49 11.68
CA ASP A 188 -5.36 10.83 10.46
C ASP A 188 -4.90 12.18 9.84
N TYR A 189 -3.61 12.47 9.96
CA TYR A 189 -2.97 13.63 9.35
C TYR A 189 -1.61 13.24 8.77
N GLY A 190 -1.17 13.99 7.76
CA GLY A 190 0.15 13.87 7.16
C GLY A 190 1.16 14.79 7.84
N VAL A 191 2.42 14.66 7.48
CA VAL A 191 3.50 15.48 8.07
C VAL A 191 4.31 16.14 6.97
N GLY A 192 4.76 17.36 7.24
CA GLY A 192 5.51 18.19 6.29
C GLY A 192 6.35 19.25 7.01
N ALA A 193 6.67 20.35 6.32
CA ALA A 193 7.48 21.43 6.91
C ALA A 193 6.69 22.34 7.86
N ARG A 194 5.36 22.42 7.74
CA ARG A 194 4.51 23.37 8.46
C ARG A 194 3.08 22.86 8.61
N ASP A 195 2.30 23.53 9.46
CA ASP A 195 0.86 23.36 9.50
C ASP A 195 0.23 23.87 8.20
N GLU A 196 -0.51 22.99 7.51
CA GLU A 196 -1.14 23.31 6.23
C GLU A 196 -2.39 22.45 6.00
N ILE A 197 -3.37 22.98 5.28
CA ILE A 197 -4.50 22.22 4.75
C ILE A 197 -4.46 22.38 3.23
N ILE A 198 -4.34 21.27 2.50
CA ILE A 198 -4.26 21.24 1.04
C ILE A 198 -5.43 20.44 0.51
N GLN A 199 -6.15 20.96 -0.48
CA GLN A 199 -7.17 20.18 -1.19
C GLN A 199 -6.54 19.50 -2.41
N VAL A 200 -6.70 18.18 -2.51
CA VAL A 200 -6.13 17.40 -3.62
C VAL A 200 -7.16 16.47 -4.24
N GLU A 201 -6.92 16.07 -5.50
CA GLU A 201 -7.67 14.98 -6.13
C GLU A 201 -7.37 13.64 -5.42
N TYR A 202 -8.40 12.85 -5.17
CA TYR A 202 -8.29 11.56 -4.50
C TYR A 202 -9.15 10.50 -5.20
N ASP A 203 -8.57 9.31 -5.38
CA ASP A 203 -9.26 8.09 -5.81
C ASP A 203 -8.80 6.92 -4.94
N TYR A 204 -9.76 6.35 -4.22
CA TYR A 204 -9.54 5.23 -3.30
C TYR A 204 -8.91 4.00 -3.96
N THR A 205 -9.15 3.80 -5.26
CA THR A 205 -8.64 2.63 -6.00
C THR A 205 -7.15 2.69 -6.28
N VAL A 206 -6.56 3.90 -6.23
CA VAL A 206 -5.12 4.15 -6.41
C VAL A 206 -4.49 4.83 -5.18
N LYS A 207 -5.13 4.69 -4.01
CA LYS A 207 -4.76 5.35 -2.74
C LYS A 207 -3.28 5.25 -2.31
N GLY A 208 -2.57 4.19 -2.71
CA GLY A 208 -1.13 4.04 -2.49
C GLY A 208 -0.23 4.79 -3.48
N SER A 209 -0.78 5.70 -4.27
CA SER A 209 -0.04 6.57 -5.20
C SER A 209 -0.58 7.99 -5.18
N VAL A 210 -1.22 8.39 -4.08
CA VAL A 210 -1.83 9.71 -3.90
C VAL A 210 -1.17 10.40 -2.72
N GLY A 211 -0.65 11.60 -2.96
CA GLY A 211 0.01 12.43 -1.95
C GLY A 211 -0.37 13.89 -2.05
N ILE A 212 0.57 14.76 -1.66
CA ILE A 212 0.38 16.23 -1.68
C ILE A 212 0.09 16.81 -3.07
N SER A 213 0.34 16.08 -4.15
CA SER A 213 0.02 16.50 -5.52
C SER A 213 -1.25 15.85 -6.09
N GLY A 214 -2.00 15.10 -5.28
CA GLY A 214 -3.15 14.32 -5.73
C GLY A 214 -2.76 13.11 -6.58
N ILE A 215 -3.65 12.72 -7.49
CA ILE A 215 -3.47 11.56 -8.39
C ILE A 215 -2.43 11.88 -9.49
N ASP A 216 -1.45 11.00 -9.68
CA ASP A 216 -0.49 11.11 -10.79
C ASP A 216 -1.23 11.17 -12.15
N ASN A 217 -0.80 12.07 -13.04
CA ASN A 217 -1.37 12.23 -14.38
C ASN A 217 -1.41 10.92 -15.20
N GLN A 218 -0.47 10.00 -14.96
CA GLN A 218 -0.43 8.69 -15.62
C GLN A 218 -1.51 7.73 -15.12
N LEU A 219 -2.04 7.98 -13.91
CA LEU A 219 -3.09 7.19 -13.26
C LEU A 219 -4.48 7.82 -13.40
N LYS A 220 -4.57 9.03 -13.99
CA LYS A 220 -5.86 9.69 -14.20
C LYS A 220 -6.73 8.89 -15.19
N PRO A 221 -8.00 8.62 -14.87
CA PRO A 221 -8.90 7.97 -15.81
C PRO A 221 -9.08 8.82 -17.08
N PHE A 222 -9.17 8.17 -18.24
CA PHE A 222 -9.44 8.86 -19.52
C PHE A 222 -10.76 9.66 -19.44
N ALA A 223 -10.62 10.98 -19.33
CA ALA A 223 -11.59 12.05 -19.62
C ALA A 223 -13.10 11.75 -19.45
N SER A 224 -13.53 11.22 -18.30
CA SER A 224 -14.98 11.13 -17.97
C SER A 224 -15.37 10.90 -16.50
N LYS A 225 -14.44 10.65 -15.58
CA LYS A 225 -14.75 10.44 -14.16
C LYS A 225 -14.39 11.70 -13.37
N GLN A 226 -15.37 12.31 -12.71
CA GLN A 226 -15.12 13.38 -11.75
C GLN A 226 -14.35 12.75 -10.58
N THR A 227 -13.10 13.14 -10.39
CA THR A 227 -12.28 12.67 -9.26
C THR A 227 -12.78 13.35 -7.99
N ALA A 228 -12.87 12.60 -6.90
CA ALA A 228 -13.21 13.18 -5.60
C ALA A 228 -12.07 14.13 -5.17
N THR A 229 -12.38 15.06 -4.28
CA THR A 229 -11.35 15.86 -3.61
C THR A 229 -11.34 15.51 -2.13
N ALA A 230 -10.17 15.60 -1.51
CA ALA A 230 -9.98 15.39 -0.09
C ALA A 230 -9.13 16.52 0.49
N ASP A 231 -9.45 16.92 1.72
CA ASP A 231 -8.64 17.85 2.50
C ASP A 231 -7.52 17.07 3.19
N LEU A 232 -6.29 17.50 2.93
CA LEU A 232 -5.06 16.93 3.46
C LEU A 232 -4.56 17.83 4.58
N ILE A 233 -4.67 17.37 5.82
CA ILE A 233 -4.13 18.08 6.98
C ILE A 233 -2.66 17.69 7.15
N LEU A 234 -1.77 18.67 7.15
CA LEU A 234 -0.34 18.50 7.40
C LEU A 234 0.08 19.17 8.71
N LYS A 235 0.95 18.51 9.46
CA LYS A 235 1.61 19.07 10.65
C LYS A 235 3.12 19.14 10.49
N PRO A 236 3.83 20.06 11.16
CA PRO A 236 5.29 20.11 11.15
C PRO A 236 5.88 18.81 11.70
N PHE A 237 6.64 18.09 10.87
CA PHE A 237 7.23 16.82 11.31
C PHE A 237 8.22 17.03 12.46
N THR A 238 8.87 18.19 12.53
CA THR A 238 9.81 18.52 13.60
C THR A 238 9.15 18.51 14.98
N ASP A 239 7.91 18.99 15.09
CA ASP A 239 7.15 19.00 16.35
C ASP A 239 6.59 17.61 16.68
N VAL A 240 6.09 16.90 15.67
CA VAL A 240 5.70 15.49 15.80
C VAL A 240 6.89 14.64 16.30
N PHE A 241 8.07 14.83 15.72
CA PHE A 241 9.28 14.10 16.05
C PHE A 241 9.75 14.40 17.49
N LYS A 242 9.64 15.66 17.97
CA LYS A 242 9.92 15.99 19.38
C LYS A 242 9.02 15.20 20.33
N GLY A 243 7.75 15.02 19.98
CA GLY A 243 6.83 14.21 20.78
C GLY A 243 7.29 12.76 20.88
N ILE A 244 7.71 12.16 19.75
CA ILE A 244 8.21 10.78 19.70
C ILE A 244 9.48 10.63 20.55
N THR A 245 10.46 11.53 20.39
CA THR A 245 11.70 11.48 21.17
C THR A 245 11.50 11.83 22.64
N SER A 246 10.44 12.55 23.00
CA SER A 246 10.08 12.79 24.39
C SER A 246 9.46 11.55 25.04
N ASP A 247 8.62 10.82 24.30
CA ASP A 247 8.04 9.53 24.75
C ASP A 247 9.13 8.45 24.87
N TYR A 248 10.20 8.54 24.05
CA TYR A 248 11.26 7.54 23.94
C TYR A 248 12.67 8.17 23.79
N PRO A 249 13.23 8.79 24.86
CA PRO A 249 14.44 9.62 24.78
C PRO A 249 15.73 8.87 24.42
N ASP A 250 15.84 7.59 24.77
CA ASP A 250 17.07 6.80 24.61
C ASP A 250 16.87 5.55 23.74
N ILE A 251 15.82 5.54 22.90
CA ILE A 251 15.51 4.41 22.02
C ILE A 251 15.81 4.79 20.58
N ASP A 252 16.51 3.90 19.88
CA ASP A 252 16.83 4.09 18.47
C ASP A 252 15.55 4.20 17.61
N ILE A 253 15.54 5.15 16.68
CA ILE A 253 14.42 5.38 15.78
C ILE A 253 14.70 4.77 14.40
N VAL A 254 13.72 4.03 13.88
CA VAL A 254 13.71 3.49 12.52
C VAL A 254 12.55 4.15 11.76
N ALA A 255 12.79 4.77 10.62
CA ALA A 255 11.76 5.49 9.87
C ALA A 255 11.54 4.89 8.48
N LYS A 256 10.28 4.60 8.16
CA LYS A 256 9.78 4.56 6.79
C LYS A 256 9.32 5.96 6.40
N ILE A 257 9.78 6.45 5.26
CA ILE A 257 9.36 7.73 4.68
C ILE A 257 8.92 7.49 3.24
N ASP A 258 7.62 7.42 3.03
CA ASP A 258 7.03 7.15 1.72
C ASP A 258 5.69 7.87 1.64
N CYS A 259 5.70 9.12 1.19
CA CYS A 259 4.61 10.06 1.41
C CYS A 259 4.21 10.85 0.15
N GLU A 260 4.63 10.33 -1.01
CA GLU A 260 4.18 10.79 -2.33
C GLU A 260 4.48 12.28 -2.62
N GLY A 261 5.55 12.82 -2.01
CA GLY A 261 6.11 14.13 -2.37
C GLY A 261 6.62 15.04 -1.24
N SER A 262 6.31 14.74 0.03
CA SER A 262 6.77 15.54 1.19
C SER A 262 8.16 15.13 1.71
N GLU A 263 8.82 14.14 1.11
CA GLU A 263 10.07 13.57 1.63
C GLU A 263 11.17 14.62 1.80
N TYR A 264 11.27 15.51 0.81
CA TYR A 264 12.25 16.60 0.79
C TYR A 264 12.01 17.60 1.92
N GLU A 265 10.77 18.06 2.08
CA GLU A 265 10.42 19.04 3.11
C GLU A 265 10.61 18.47 4.52
N ILE A 266 10.31 17.17 4.69
CA ILE A 266 10.55 16.44 5.94
C ILE A 266 12.05 16.39 6.24
N LEU A 267 12.88 15.95 5.28
CA LEU A 267 14.33 15.85 5.51
C LEU A 267 14.98 17.22 5.71
N ASP A 268 14.61 18.23 4.91
CA ASP A 268 15.10 19.60 5.04
C ASP A 268 14.82 20.15 6.46
N SER A 269 13.60 19.93 6.97
CA SER A 269 13.18 20.41 8.29
C SER A 269 13.89 19.67 9.44
N LEU A 270 14.06 18.35 9.33
CA LEU A 270 14.82 17.56 10.29
C LEU A 270 16.31 17.91 10.28
N ALA A 271 16.88 18.18 9.10
CA ALA A 271 18.26 18.59 8.96
C ALA A 271 18.48 19.98 9.59
N ALA A 272 17.61 20.94 9.31
CA ALA A 272 17.69 22.30 9.85
C ALA A 272 17.64 22.36 11.39
N THR A 273 16.91 21.42 12.02
CA THR A 273 16.79 21.32 13.47
C THR A 273 17.81 20.39 14.12
N GLY A 274 18.62 19.68 13.32
CA GLY A 274 19.53 18.63 13.79
C GLY A 274 18.84 17.32 14.18
N GLN A 275 17.51 17.25 14.10
CA GLN A 275 16.72 16.07 14.46
C GLN A 275 16.98 14.87 13.55
N LEU A 276 17.40 15.09 12.30
CA LEU A 276 17.75 14.01 11.37
C LEU A 276 18.83 13.08 11.96
N GLY A 277 19.75 13.64 12.76
CA GLY A 277 20.82 12.90 13.41
C GLY A 277 20.34 11.93 14.51
N GLN A 278 19.09 11.99 14.92
CA GLN A 278 18.50 11.11 15.95
C GLN A 278 17.86 9.85 15.34
N ILE A 279 17.77 9.75 14.01
CA ILE A 279 17.24 8.57 13.33
C ILE A 279 18.39 7.58 13.06
N LYS A 280 18.20 6.31 13.41
CA LYS A 280 19.20 5.25 13.23
C LYS A 280 19.13 4.63 11.83
N ILE A 281 17.91 4.35 11.35
CA ILE A 281 17.67 3.72 10.04
C ILE A 281 16.55 4.48 9.32
N ILE A 282 16.76 4.79 8.05
CA ILE A 282 15.74 5.37 7.16
C ILE A 282 15.57 4.45 5.95
N MET A 283 14.33 4.09 5.66
CA MET A 283 13.90 3.41 4.44
C MET A 283 12.93 4.34 3.74
N MET A 284 13.34 4.92 2.62
CA MET A 284 12.61 6.02 2.00
C MET A 284 12.36 5.75 0.52
N GLU A 285 11.15 6.06 0.06
CA GLU A 285 10.84 6.19 -1.36
C GLU A 285 10.70 7.67 -1.69
N TRP A 286 11.44 8.16 -2.68
CA TRP A 286 11.36 9.57 -3.09
C TRP A 286 10.51 9.73 -4.35
N HIS A 287 9.87 10.89 -4.46
CA HIS A 287 9.00 11.21 -5.59
C HIS A 287 9.39 12.54 -6.26
N LYS A 288 9.44 12.56 -7.60
CA LYS A 288 9.50 13.74 -8.50
C LYS A 288 10.83 14.50 -8.61
N LYS A 289 11.65 14.65 -7.56
CA LYS A 289 12.83 15.55 -7.60
C LYS A 289 14.19 14.85 -7.65
N GLY A 290 14.22 13.52 -7.69
CA GLY A 290 15.45 12.72 -7.66
C GLY A 290 16.14 12.69 -6.27
N PRO A 291 17.23 11.93 -6.12
CA PRO A 291 17.78 11.63 -4.80
C PRO A 291 18.77 12.68 -4.26
N ASP A 292 19.24 13.63 -5.06
CA ASP A 292 20.46 14.41 -4.74
C ASP A 292 20.37 15.24 -3.45
N ALA A 293 19.27 15.98 -3.26
CA ALA A 293 19.06 16.77 -2.04
C ALA A 293 18.94 15.88 -0.79
N LEU A 294 18.23 14.75 -0.93
CA LEU A 294 18.03 13.78 0.14
C LEU A 294 19.36 13.13 0.54
N VAL A 295 20.14 12.68 -0.45
CA VAL A 295 21.47 12.08 -0.25
C VAL A 295 22.41 13.08 0.42
N LYS A 296 22.40 14.35 0.00
CA LYS A 296 23.22 15.39 0.61
C LYS A 296 22.96 15.51 2.11
N HIS A 297 21.70 15.66 2.53
CA HIS A 297 21.35 15.73 3.95
C HIS A 297 21.74 14.47 4.71
N LEU A 298 21.46 13.29 4.17
CA LEU A 298 21.84 12.02 4.80
C LEU A 298 23.37 11.90 4.96
N GLN A 299 24.17 12.33 3.97
CA GLN A 299 25.62 12.32 4.07
C GLN A 299 26.16 13.32 5.10
N GLU A 300 25.60 14.53 5.15
CA GLU A 300 25.97 15.57 6.13
C GLU A 300 25.74 15.09 7.58
N PHE A 301 24.75 14.23 7.79
CA PHE A 301 24.45 13.63 9.09
C PHE A 301 25.14 12.28 9.34
N GLY A 302 26.05 11.87 8.45
CA GLY A 302 26.92 10.71 8.63
C GLY A 302 26.27 9.35 8.33
N PHE A 303 25.18 9.33 7.55
CA PHE A 303 24.56 8.07 7.15
C PHE A 303 25.37 7.37 6.05
N ILE A 304 25.43 6.04 6.13
CA ILE A 304 25.80 5.16 5.02
C ILE A 304 24.53 4.91 4.19
N ILE A 305 24.59 5.17 2.88
CA ILE A 305 23.42 5.19 2.00
C ILE A 305 23.58 4.17 0.87
N PHE A 306 22.52 3.44 0.55
CA PHE A 306 22.43 2.60 -0.63
C PHE A 306 21.03 2.67 -1.26
N SER A 307 20.94 2.30 -2.54
CA SER A 307 19.68 2.19 -3.28
C SER A 307 19.58 0.80 -3.89
N ARG A 308 18.38 0.21 -3.87
CA ARG A 308 18.09 -1.04 -4.58
C ARG A 308 17.64 -0.80 -6.02
N MET A 309 17.31 0.44 -6.36
CA MET A 309 16.80 0.83 -7.67
C MET A 309 17.83 1.66 -8.45
N PRO A 310 17.80 1.60 -9.80
CA PRO A 310 18.56 2.52 -10.62
C PRO A 310 18.23 3.98 -10.31
N ARG A 311 19.20 4.86 -10.50
CA ARG A 311 19.01 6.30 -10.30
C ARG A 311 17.92 6.82 -11.26
N SER A 312 16.96 7.53 -10.71
CA SER A 312 15.82 8.09 -11.43
C SER A 312 15.44 9.45 -10.84
N LYS A 313 14.94 10.35 -11.70
CA LYS A 313 14.40 11.64 -11.26
C LYS A 313 12.98 11.51 -10.70
N ASN A 314 12.23 10.50 -11.14
CA ASN A 314 10.79 10.43 -10.88
C ASN A 314 10.47 9.65 -9.61
N VAL A 315 11.09 8.49 -9.42
CA VAL A 315 10.84 7.61 -8.26
C VAL A 315 12.06 6.73 -7.99
N GLY A 316 12.30 6.39 -6.74
CA GLY A 316 13.26 5.36 -6.34
C GLY A 316 13.41 5.26 -4.83
N THR A 317 14.28 4.35 -4.36
CA THR A 317 14.40 4.03 -2.93
C THR A 317 15.79 4.32 -2.36
N LEU A 318 15.85 4.98 -1.19
CA LEU A 318 17.06 5.18 -0.39
C LEU A 318 16.95 4.40 0.91
N TYR A 319 18.02 3.70 1.25
CA TYR A 319 18.23 3.06 2.53
C TYR A 319 19.42 3.74 3.18
N ALA A 320 19.24 4.30 4.36
CA ALA A 320 20.28 5.05 5.06
C ALA A 320 20.42 4.52 6.49
N ILE A 321 21.64 4.21 6.91
CA ILE A 321 21.94 3.67 8.24
C ILE A 321 23.02 4.52 8.87
N LYS A 322 22.78 4.96 10.11
CA LYS A 322 23.78 5.65 10.91
C LYS A 322 24.62 4.61 11.67
N PRO A 323 25.96 4.61 11.55
CA PRO A 323 26.84 3.67 12.26
C PRO A 323 26.61 3.63 13.78
#